data_AF-A0A350X6V5-F1
#
_entry.id   AF-A0A350X6V5-F1
#
_cell.length_a   1.000
_cell.length_b   1.000
_cell.length_c   1.000
_cell.angle_alpha   90.00
_cell.angle_beta   90.00
_cell.angle_gamma   90.00
#
_symmetry.space_group_name_H-M   'P 1'
#
loop_
_entity.id
_entity.type
_entity.pdbx_description
1 polymer ?
#
loop_
_entity_poly.entity_id
_entity_poly.type
_entity_poly.pdbx_seq_one_letter_code
_entity_poly.pdbx_strand_id
1 'polypeptide(L)' 'MAEKPLSALMRLRTLRHLTQKELADALGVTENTVANWERGRAVPKLTPSQFKTLVKMLQIGLEDLPDDFGPQSGMQPDE' A
#
# COMPACT_ATOMS: atom_id res chain seq x y z
N MET A 1 -16.43 -17.70 5.20
CA MET A 1 -15.74 -17.06 4.05
C MET A 1 -14.54 -16.34 4.63
N ALA A 2 -13.31 -16.76 4.32
CA ALA A 2 -12.12 -16.19 4.94
C ALA A 2 -11.95 -14.73 4.47
N GLU A 3 -12.10 -13.79 5.40
CA GLU A 3 -11.79 -12.39 5.20
C GLU A 3 -10.28 -12.31 4.97
N LYS A 4 -9.87 -12.13 3.71
CA LYS A 4 -8.45 -11.96 3.38
C LYS A 4 -7.92 -10.78 4.19
N PRO A 5 -6.77 -10.90 4.88
CA PRO A 5 -6.21 -9.80 5.63
C PRO A 5 -6.01 -8.63 4.68
N LEU A 6 -6.66 -7.51 4.97
CA LEU A 6 -6.49 -6.28 4.22
C LEU A 6 -5.05 -5.80 4.42
N SER A 7 -4.35 -5.53 3.33
CA SER A 7 -2.99 -5.00 3.42
C SER A 7 -2.94 -3.62 4.03
N ALA A 8 -1.78 -3.23 4.56
CA ALA A 8 -1.61 -1.91 5.17
C ALA A 8 -1.91 -0.79 4.15
N LEU A 9 -1.40 -0.94 2.92
CA LEU A 9 -1.67 0.02 1.85
C LEU A 9 -3.15 0.05 1.45
N MET A 10 -3.81 -1.10 1.36
CA MET A 10 -5.23 -1.18 1.01
C MET A 10 -6.11 -0.52 2.07
N ARG A 11 -5.81 -0.72 3.36
CA ARG A 11 -6.50 -0.03 4.46
C ARG A 11 -6.36 1.48 4.34
N LEU A 12 -5.15 1.99 4.18
CA LEU A 12 -4.91 3.43 4.07
C LEU A 12 -5.60 4.03 2.84
N ARG A 13 -5.52 3.34 1.70
CA ARG A 13 -6.16 3.76 0.45
C ARG A 13 -7.69 3.83 0.59
N THR A 14 -8.30 2.80 1.17
CA THR A 14 -9.76 2.72 1.34
C THR A 14 -10.29 3.73 2.36
N LEU A 15 -9.53 4.03 3.42
CA LEU A 15 -9.84 5.12 4.36
C LEU A 15 -9.87 6.50 3.70
N ARG A 16 -9.15 6.67 2.58
CA ARG A 16 -9.16 7.89 1.76
C ARG A 16 -10.08 7.81 0.55
N HIS A 17 -10.90 6.76 0.46
CA HIS A 17 -11.81 6.51 -0.67
C HIS A 17 -11.11 6.46 -2.04
N LEU A 18 -9.82 6.12 -2.06
CA LEU A 18 -9.04 6.03 -3.29
C LEU A 18 -9.20 4.65 -3.93
N THR A 19 -9.26 4.59 -5.25
CA THR A 19 -9.12 3.36 -6.02
C THR A 19 -7.66 3.00 -6.27
N GLN A 20 -7.36 1.73 -6.59
CA GLN A 20 -6.00 1.32 -6.98
C GLN A 20 -5.52 2.12 -8.21
N LYS A 21 -6.44 2.41 -9.15
CA LYS A 21 -6.18 3.19 -10.35
C LYS A 21 -5.78 4.63 -10.04
N GLU A 22 -6.53 5.32 -9.18
CA GLU A 22 -6.21 6.71 -8.81
C GLU A 22 -4.86 6.81 -8.11
N LEU A 23 -4.54 5.86 -7.23
CA LEU A 23 -3.24 5.79 -6.60
C LEU A 23 -2.13 5.52 -7.60
N ALA A 24 -2.37 4.61 -8.56
CA ALA A 24 -1.40 4.28 -9.60
C ALA A 24 -1.12 5.46 -10.52
N ASP A 25 -2.17 6.16 -10.96
CA ASP A 25 -2.08 7.34 -11.83
C ASP A 25 -1.26 8.46 -11.17
N ALA A 26 -1.56 8.77 -9.90
CA ALA A 26 -0.81 9.76 -9.13
C ALA A 26 0.69 9.40 -8.96
N LEU A 27 0.99 8.10 -8.89
CA LEU A 27 2.37 7.60 -8.75
C LEU A 27 3.05 7.35 -10.10
N GLY A 28 2.35 7.49 -11.22
CA GLY A 28 2.88 7.15 -12.55
C GLY A 28 3.24 5.67 -12.70
N VAL A 29 2.51 4.78 -12.04
CA VAL A 29 2.65 3.32 -12.16
C VAL A 29 1.37 2.70 -12.71
N THR A 30 1.35 1.39 -12.94
CA THR A 30 0.13 0.70 -13.37
C THR A 30 -0.73 0.30 -12.18
N GLU A 31 -2.05 0.21 -12.37
CA GLU A 31 -2.99 -0.34 -11.37
C GLU A 31 -2.53 -1.73 -10.90
N ASN A 32 -2.03 -2.55 -11.83
CA ASN A 32 -1.53 -3.89 -11.53
C ASN A 32 -0.30 -3.86 -10.60
N THR A 33 0.54 -2.82 -10.70
CA THR A 33 1.68 -2.60 -9.79
C THR A 33 1.18 -2.37 -8.36
N VAL A 34 0.18 -1.51 -8.17
CA VAL A 34 -0.43 -1.26 -6.85
C VAL A 34 -1.10 -2.52 -6.31
N ALA A 35 -1.84 -3.24 -7.15
CA ALA A 35 -2.45 -4.52 -6.82
C ALA A 35 -1.43 -5.59 -6.38
N ASN A 36 -0.22 -5.58 -6.93
CA ASN A 36 0.86 -6.47 -6.52
C ASN A 36 1.46 -6.06 -5.16
N TRP A 37 1.61 -4.76 -4.89
CA TRP A 37 2.02 -4.26 -3.58
C TRP A 37 1.02 -4.66 -2.49
N GLU A 38 -0.27 -4.43 -2.73
CA GLU A 38 -1.33 -4.79 -1.77
C GLU A 38 -1.45 -6.30 -1.54
N ARG A 39 -0.95 -7.14 -2.46
CA ARG A 39 -0.92 -8.59 -2.28
C ARG A 39 0.40 -9.11 -1.71
N GLY A 40 1.37 -8.24 -1.43
CA GLY A 40 2.73 -8.62 -1.01
C GLY A 40 3.51 -9.37 -2.10
N ARG A 41 3.11 -9.26 -3.38
CA ARG A 41 3.78 -9.91 -4.51
C ARG A 41 4.98 -9.12 -5.03
N ALA A 42 5.05 -7.84 -4.70
CA ALA A 42 6.14 -6.97 -5.10
C ALA A 42 6.42 -5.92 -4.01
N VAL A 43 7.69 -5.63 -3.78
CA VAL A 43 8.12 -4.53 -2.92
C VAL A 43 8.08 -3.22 -3.74
N PRO A 44 7.46 -2.16 -3.24
CA PRO A 44 7.40 -0.86 -3.92
C PRO A 44 8.80 -0.26 -4.06
N LYS A 45 9.18 0.08 -5.30
CA LYS A 45 10.41 0.82 -5.61
C LYS A 45 10.01 2.23 -6.04
N LEU A 46 9.81 3.11 -5.07
CA LEU A 46 9.36 4.47 -5.30
C LEU A 46 10.56 5.42 -5.31
N THR A 47 10.56 6.36 -6.25
CA THR A 47 11.44 7.53 -6.20
C THR A 47 11.00 8.48 -5.07
N PRO A 48 11.87 9.39 -4.59
CA PRO A 48 11.49 10.36 -3.55
C PRO A 48 10.27 11.20 -3.91
N SER A 49 10.07 11.53 -5.19
CA SER A 49 8.89 12.25 -5.67
C SER A 49 7.62 11.41 -5.57
N GLN A 50 7.67 10.15 -6.01
CA GLN A 50 6.54 9.23 -5.88
C GLN A 50 6.19 8.97 -4.41
N PHE A 51 7.20 8.83 -3.56
CA PHE A 51 7.02 8.65 -2.13
C PHE A 51 6.30 9.85 -1.49
N LYS A 52 6.71 11.09 -1.81
CA LYS A 52 6.00 12.30 -1.38
C LYS A 52 4.55 12.32 -1.87
N THR A 53 4.31 11.94 -3.12
CA THR A 53 2.95 11.86 -3.68
C THR A 53 2.12 10.81 -2.95
N LEU A 54 2.68 9.65 -2.65
CA LEU A 54 2.00 8.58 -1.90
C LEU A 54 1.51 9.09 -0.55
N VAL A 55 2.42 9.65 0.25
CA VAL A 55 2.11 10.18 1.60
C VAL A 55 1.04 11.27 1.52
N LYS A 56 1.13 12.16 0.52
CA LYS A 56 0.13 13.21 0.28
C LYS A 56 -1.24 12.65 -0.08
N MET A 57 -1.31 11.65 -0.97
CA MET A 57 -2.57 11.00 -1.37
C MET A 57 -3.21 10.25 -0.20
N LEU A 58 -2.40 9.54 0.59
CA LEU A 58 -2.86 8.81 1.76
C LEU A 58 -3.20 9.71 2.96
N GLN A 59 -2.81 10.98 2.92
CA GLN A 59 -2.99 11.96 4.01
C GLN A 59 -2.51 11.40 5.35
N ILE A 60 -1.28 10.88 5.37
CA ILE A 60 -0.63 10.33 6.56
C ILE A 60 0.68 11.07 6.83
N GLY A 61 1.19 10.97 8.05
CA GLY A 61 2.57 11.36 8.37
C GLY A 61 3.57 10.33 7.83
N LEU A 62 4.86 10.70 7.84
CA LEU A 62 5.94 9.75 7.56
C LEU A 62 6.02 8.65 8.63
N GLU A 63 5.65 8.98 9.86
CA GLU A 63 5.62 8.06 11.01
C GLU A 63 4.50 7.01 10.95
N ASP A 64 3.41 7.31 10.24
CA ASP A 64 2.28 6.39 10.03
C ASP A 64 2.44 5.51 8.79
N LEU A 65 3.54 5.69 8.03
CA LEU A 65 3.79 4.90 6.84
C LEU A 65 4.18 3.47 7.25
N PRO A 66 3.48 2.45 6.76
CA PRO A 66 3.83 1.08 7.07
C PRO A 66 5.16 0.69 6.40
N ASP A 67 5.96 -0.10 7.10
CA ASP A 67 7.22 -0.65 6.57
C ASP A 67 6.98 -1.59 5.37
N ASP A 68 5.80 -2.23 5.31
CA ASP A 68 5.39 -3.10 4.21
C ASP A 68 3.95 -2.80 3.74
N PHE A 69 3.74 -2.83 2.42
CA PHE A 69 2.45 -2.52 1.79
C PHE A 69 1.56 -3.74 1.57
N GLY A 70 2.10 -4.93 1.77
CA GLY A 70 1.40 -6.21 1.68
C GLY A 70 0.52 -6.51 2.89
N PRO A 71 -0.19 -7.64 2.85
CA PRO A 71 -0.89 -8.15 4.02
C PRO A 71 0.15 -8.44 5.11
N GLN A 72 -0.02 -7.83 6.28
CA GLN A 72 0.70 -8.24 7.47
C GLN A 72 0.19 -9.64 7.83
N SER A 73 0.85 -10.66 7.28
CA SER A 73 0.70 -12.02 7.78
C SER A 73 1.08 -11.93 9.25
N GLY A 74 0.14 -12.29 10.13
CA GLY A 74 0.36 -12.21 11.56
C GLY A 74 1.70 -12.83 11.90
N MET A 75 2.44 -12.16 12.80
CA MET A 75 3.41 -12.76 13.70
C MET A 75 3.36 -14.28 13.62
N GLN A 76 4.24 -14.91 12.84
CA GLN A 76 4.60 -16.29 13.15
C GLN A 76 5.52 -16.13 14.36
N PRO A 77 5.14 -16.56 15.58
CA PRO A 77 6.17 -16.86 16.55
C PRO A 77 7.05 -17.92 15.88
N ASP A 78 8.32 -17.58 15.76
CA ASP A 78 9.41 -18.49 15.44
C ASP A 78 9.24 -19.74 16.33
N GLU A 79 9.12 -20.91 15.70
CA GLU A 79 9.14 -22.20 16.40
C GLU A 79 10.58 -22.57 16.78
#